data_AF-A0A2V2GEC3-F1
#
_entry.id   AF-A0A2V2GEC3-F1
#
_cell.length_a   1.000
_cell.length_b   1.000
_cell.length_c   1.000
_cell.angle_alpha   90.00
_cell.angle_beta   90.00
_cell.angle_gamma   90.00
#
_symmetry.space_group_name_H-M   'P 1'
#
loop_
_entity.id
_entity.type
_entity.pdbx_description
1 polymer ?
#
loop_
_entity_poly.entity_id
_entity_poly.type
_entity_poly.pdbx_seq_one_letter_code
_entity_poly.pdbx_strand_id
1 'polypeptide(L)'
;MEKSIIAKYLQKIAEMVEKIEQRNIKSGYNDILIAFRGESKDYKETKLMPSLFRNPEYVKKEPLLFELLGDYNVVKNTNMREIEKAIEAQHFVEISRNLDITFNVLPSLYFACKSKEFEDGRLYIFGFPKYFSPHSNYIENVYKKVLEGENIVYDKNFRVMTHGQNNERIYAQSGGFIFFPGNMYSPINSVYYEYIEIKAKDKKKILEELKKYFNVDKTTLFPSKENNASKVKQIFIESPTNSEKKEISLEKEVDYFFERIDYELEIYKYIKADKYSKNECSRKIRKERADLGVYLSKIENRIEDKKMIELLRKRIDEKFEVLERSKV
;
A
#
# COMPACT_ATOMS: atom_id res chain seq x y z
N MET A 1 -42.78 0.19 -23.40
CA MET A 1 -41.56 0.83 -22.84
C MET A 1 -40.59 -0.28 -22.45
N GLU A 2 -39.37 -0.29 -22.97
CA GLU A 2 -38.34 -1.17 -22.38
C GLU A 2 -38.24 -0.84 -20.88
N LYS A 3 -38.41 -1.84 -20.02
CA LYS A 3 -38.14 -1.68 -18.57
C LYS A 3 -36.71 -1.18 -18.41
N SER A 4 -36.53 -0.16 -17.56
CA SER A 4 -35.21 0.36 -17.20
C SER A 4 -34.30 -0.80 -16.76
N ILE A 5 -33.09 -0.85 -17.33
CA ILE A 5 -32.16 -1.93 -17.04
C ILE A 5 -31.64 -1.83 -15.61
N ILE A 6 -31.42 -0.61 -15.11
CA ILE A 6 -30.94 -0.40 -13.75
C ILE A 6 -31.97 -0.84 -12.72
N ALA A 7 -33.26 -0.60 -12.96
CA ALA A 7 -34.34 -1.03 -12.08
C ALA A 7 -34.35 -2.56 -11.88
N LYS A 8 -34.11 -3.32 -12.96
CA LYS A 8 -33.96 -4.79 -12.90
C LYS A 8 -32.80 -5.21 -11.99
N TYR A 9 -31.66 -4.54 -12.04
CA TYR A 9 -30.52 -4.87 -11.19
C TYR A 9 -30.73 -4.43 -9.74
N LEU A 10 -31.31 -3.24 -9.52
CA LEU A 10 -31.64 -2.75 -8.18
C LEU A 10 -32.62 -3.69 -7.46
N GLN A 11 -33.63 -4.22 -8.16
CA GLN A 11 -34.52 -5.22 -7.60
C GLN A 11 -33.76 -6.48 -7.12
N LYS A 12 -32.88 -7.03 -7.97
CA LYS A 12 -32.06 -8.20 -7.59
C LYS A 12 -31.14 -7.92 -6.41
N ILE A 13 -30.59 -6.71 -6.33
CA ILE A 13 -29.72 -6.28 -5.23
C ILE A 13 -30.54 -6.23 -3.93
N ALA A 14 -31.74 -5.63 -3.95
CA ALA A 14 -32.62 -5.57 -2.79
C ALA A 14 -32.98 -6.96 -2.26
N GLU A 15 -33.39 -7.88 -3.15
CA GLU A 15 -33.68 -9.28 -2.79
C GLU A 15 -32.47 -9.98 -2.15
N MET A 16 -31.26 -9.71 -2.63
CA MET A 16 -30.03 -10.29 -2.06
C MET A 16 -29.66 -9.68 -0.71
N VAL A 17 -29.87 -8.37 -0.51
CA VAL A 17 -29.66 -7.69 0.77
C VAL A 17 -30.57 -8.29 1.83
N GLU A 18 -31.87 -8.44 1.54
CA GLU A 18 -32.84 -9.07 2.45
C GLU A 18 -32.41 -10.49 2.84
N LYS A 19 -31.94 -11.29 1.86
CA LYS A 19 -31.40 -12.63 2.12
C LYS A 19 -30.19 -12.60 3.07
N ILE A 20 -29.28 -11.63 2.89
CA ILE A 20 -28.10 -11.46 3.75
C ILE A 20 -28.51 -11.03 5.17
N GLU A 21 -29.48 -10.12 5.31
CA GLU A 21 -29.97 -9.69 6.62
C GLU A 21 -30.66 -10.84 7.35
N GLN A 22 -31.60 -11.52 6.68
CA GLN A 22 -32.34 -12.64 7.27
C GLN A 22 -31.42 -13.78 7.76
N ARG A 23 -30.38 -14.15 6.99
CA ARG A 23 -29.44 -15.20 7.42
C ARG A 23 -28.62 -14.78 8.65
N ASN A 24 -28.27 -13.51 8.75
CA ASN A 24 -27.48 -12.98 9.87
C ASN A 24 -28.32 -12.86 11.14
N ILE A 25 -29.56 -12.36 11.03
CA ILE A 25 -30.53 -12.32 12.14
C ILE A 25 -30.75 -13.72 12.70
N LYS A 26 -30.99 -14.73 11.84
CA LYS A 26 -31.13 -16.14 12.26
C LYS A 26 -29.90 -16.70 12.99
N SER A 27 -28.73 -16.10 12.77
CA SER A 27 -27.47 -16.51 13.38
C SER A 27 -27.10 -15.67 14.60
N GLY A 28 -27.97 -14.76 15.06
CA GLY A 28 -27.74 -13.90 16.22
C GLY A 28 -27.02 -12.57 15.92
N TYR A 29 -26.84 -12.21 14.65
CA TYR A 29 -26.21 -10.96 14.23
C TYR A 29 -27.27 -9.99 13.69
N ASN A 30 -27.81 -9.15 14.58
CA ASN A 30 -28.91 -8.25 14.23
C ASN A 30 -28.45 -6.93 13.60
N ASP A 31 -27.24 -6.46 13.92
CA ASP A 31 -26.71 -5.16 13.49
C ASP A 31 -25.50 -5.34 12.57
N ILE A 32 -25.76 -5.81 11.35
CA ILE A 32 -24.71 -5.94 10.33
C ILE A 32 -24.58 -4.66 9.50
N LEU A 33 -23.36 -4.33 9.10
CA LEU A 33 -23.09 -3.28 8.13
C LEU A 33 -23.20 -3.86 6.71
N ILE A 34 -24.14 -3.33 5.94
CA ILE A 34 -24.26 -3.62 4.51
C ILE A 34 -23.34 -2.68 3.72
N ALA A 35 -22.56 -3.26 2.82
CA ALA A 35 -21.70 -2.51 1.92
C ALA A 35 -21.64 -3.16 0.53
N PHE A 36 -21.21 -2.38 -0.46
CA PHE A 36 -21.20 -2.78 -1.85
C PHE A 36 -19.83 -2.52 -2.48
N ARG A 37 -19.48 -3.32 -3.49
CA ARG A 37 -18.31 -3.09 -4.34
C ARG A 37 -18.56 -3.59 -5.75
N GLY A 38 -18.24 -2.77 -6.75
CA GLY A 38 -18.25 -3.17 -8.15
C GLY A 38 -16.87 -3.54 -8.65
N GLU A 39 -16.76 -4.68 -9.31
CA GLU A 39 -15.62 -5.06 -10.13
C GLU A 39 -16.06 -5.21 -11.58
N SER A 40 -15.30 -4.64 -12.51
CA SER A 40 -15.70 -4.57 -13.90
C SER A 40 -15.64 -5.91 -14.63
N LYS A 41 -15.08 -6.93 -14.00
CA LYS A 41 -15.12 -8.30 -14.51
C LYS A 41 -14.97 -9.31 -13.38
N ASP A 42 -15.04 -10.59 -13.71
CA ASP A 42 -14.62 -11.66 -12.81
C ASP A 42 -13.08 -11.76 -12.74
N TYR A 43 -12.52 -11.31 -11.62
CA TYR A 43 -11.08 -11.34 -11.36
C TYR A 43 -10.57 -12.67 -10.77
N LYS A 44 -11.43 -13.68 -10.62
CA LYS A 44 -11.09 -15.02 -10.12
C LYS A 44 -10.30 -14.96 -8.81
N GLU A 45 -9.07 -15.46 -8.79
CA GLU A 45 -8.19 -15.49 -7.61
C GLU A 45 -7.81 -14.09 -7.08
N THR A 46 -7.88 -13.07 -7.93
CA THR A 46 -7.52 -11.69 -7.59
C THR A 46 -8.73 -10.81 -7.25
N LYS A 47 -9.95 -11.38 -7.22
CA LYS A 47 -11.15 -10.66 -6.81
C LYS A 47 -10.99 -10.11 -5.40
N LEU A 48 -11.49 -8.90 -5.16
CA LEU A 48 -11.44 -8.24 -3.85
C LEU A 48 -10.03 -8.09 -3.27
N MET A 49 -8.98 -8.22 -4.09
CA MET A 49 -7.59 -8.06 -3.67
C MET A 49 -7.21 -6.57 -3.71
N PRO A 50 -6.77 -5.99 -2.58
CA PRO A 50 -6.20 -4.64 -2.56
C PRO A 50 -5.01 -4.54 -3.51
N SER A 51 -4.78 -3.35 -4.05
CA SER A 51 -3.74 -3.12 -5.05
C SER A 51 -2.33 -3.38 -4.52
N LEU A 52 -2.07 -3.14 -3.22
CA LEU A 52 -0.78 -3.41 -2.61
C LEU A 52 -0.38 -4.89 -2.72
N PHE A 53 -1.31 -5.82 -2.54
CA PHE A 53 -0.99 -7.25 -2.55
C PHE A 53 -0.87 -7.87 -3.95
N ARG A 54 -1.15 -7.10 -5.01
CA ARG A 54 -0.99 -7.57 -6.39
C ARG A 54 0.47 -7.70 -6.80
N ASN A 55 1.37 -7.02 -6.09
CA ASN A 55 2.81 -7.22 -6.18
C ASN A 55 3.37 -7.38 -4.75
N PRO A 56 3.92 -8.56 -4.38
CA PRO A 56 4.51 -8.80 -3.06
C PRO A 56 5.61 -7.80 -2.67
N GLU A 57 6.30 -7.20 -3.63
CA GLU A 57 7.31 -6.18 -3.36
C GLU A 57 6.72 -4.89 -2.78
N TYR A 58 5.48 -4.55 -3.14
CA TYR A 58 4.84 -3.31 -2.68
C TYR A 58 4.59 -3.33 -1.18
N VAL A 59 4.30 -4.49 -0.60
CA VAL A 59 4.10 -4.64 0.85
C VAL A 59 5.34 -4.18 1.62
N LYS A 60 6.54 -4.51 1.13
CA LYS A 60 7.81 -4.11 1.75
C LYS A 60 8.12 -2.62 1.58
N LYS A 61 7.63 -2.02 0.48
CA LYS A 61 7.85 -0.61 0.13
C LYS A 61 6.78 0.33 0.70
N GLU A 62 5.78 -0.17 1.41
CA GLU A 62 4.69 0.69 1.91
C GLU A 62 5.16 1.86 2.79
N PRO A 63 6.17 1.72 3.68
CA PRO A 63 6.75 2.86 4.37
C PRO A 63 7.31 3.92 3.40
N LEU A 64 8.00 3.50 2.34
CA LEU A 64 8.49 4.39 1.28
C LEU A 64 7.32 5.08 0.55
N LEU A 65 6.20 4.40 0.30
CA LEU A 65 5.03 5.04 -0.30
C LEU A 65 4.55 6.22 0.55
N PHE A 66 4.55 6.06 1.87
CA PHE A 66 4.12 7.11 2.79
C PHE A 66 5.11 8.27 2.87
N GLU A 67 6.41 7.99 2.83
CA GLU A 67 7.45 9.02 2.70
C GLU A 67 7.24 9.83 1.41
N LEU A 68 7.08 9.16 0.26
CA LEU A 68 6.87 9.82 -1.04
C LEU A 68 5.59 10.66 -1.07
N LEU A 69 4.51 10.20 -0.43
CA LEU A 69 3.28 10.99 -0.32
C LEU A 69 3.50 12.31 0.44
N GLY A 70 4.37 12.31 1.46
CA GLY A 70 4.80 13.50 2.17
C GLY A 70 5.73 14.38 1.32
N ASP A 71 6.80 13.82 0.77
CA ASP A 71 7.84 14.54 0.02
C ASP A 71 7.28 15.29 -1.19
N TYR A 72 6.27 14.71 -1.85
CA TYR A 72 5.64 15.29 -3.03
C TYR A 72 4.39 16.13 -2.70
N ASN A 73 4.15 16.45 -1.42
CA ASN A 73 3.00 17.21 -0.94
C ASN A 73 1.66 16.63 -1.41
N VAL A 74 1.59 15.31 -1.62
CA VAL A 74 0.33 14.62 -1.88
C VAL A 74 -0.54 14.65 -0.61
N VAL A 75 0.13 14.48 0.54
CA VAL A 75 -0.43 14.65 1.87
C VAL A 75 0.06 15.99 2.43
N LYS A 76 -0.88 16.88 2.80
CA LYS A 76 -0.56 18.28 3.18
C LYS A 76 0.01 18.44 4.60
N ASN A 77 -0.03 17.42 5.44
CA ASN A 77 0.26 17.55 6.87
C ASN A 77 1.27 16.49 7.32
N THR A 78 2.39 16.93 7.89
CA THR A 78 3.45 16.06 8.44
C THR A 78 3.00 15.25 9.65
N ASN A 79 1.93 15.67 10.34
CA ASN A 79 1.38 15.00 11.52
C ASN A 79 0.19 14.07 11.22
N MET A 80 -0.01 13.71 9.94
CA MET A 80 -1.11 12.83 9.56
C MET A 80 -0.92 11.42 10.12
N ARG A 81 -2.02 10.80 10.60
CA ARG A 81 -2.01 9.42 11.11
C ARG A 81 -1.71 8.40 10.02
N GLU A 82 -1.20 7.24 10.36
CA GLU A 82 -0.84 6.21 9.37
C GLU A 82 -2.07 5.71 8.60
N ILE A 83 -3.21 5.57 9.29
CA ILE A 83 -4.49 5.25 8.65
C ILE A 83 -4.90 6.31 7.61
N GLU A 84 -4.66 7.58 7.89
CA GLU A 84 -5.03 8.69 7.02
C GLU A 84 -4.11 8.73 5.79
N LYS A 85 -2.80 8.51 5.96
CA LYS A 85 -1.87 8.33 4.84
C LYS A 85 -2.30 7.16 3.94
N ALA A 86 -2.78 6.06 4.53
CA ALA A 86 -3.30 4.91 3.79
C ALA A 86 -4.56 5.25 2.97
N ILE A 87 -5.45 6.07 3.50
CA ILE A 87 -6.64 6.57 2.79
C ILE A 87 -6.20 7.47 1.63
N GLU A 88 -5.25 8.37 1.85
CA GLU A 88 -4.74 9.24 0.78
C GLU A 88 -3.98 8.46 -0.29
N ALA A 89 -3.21 7.44 0.10
CA ALA A 89 -2.57 6.50 -0.83
C ALA A 89 -3.60 5.79 -1.72
N GLN A 90 -4.69 5.30 -1.11
CA GLN A 90 -5.81 4.71 -1.85
C GLN A 90 -6.51 5.73 -2.75
N HIS A 91 -6.63 6.97 -2.30
CA HIS A 91 -7.32 8.02 -3.04
C HIS A 91 -6.54 8.48 -4.28
N PHE A 92 -5.25 8.75 -4.11
CA PHE A 92 -4.46 9.46 -5.10
C PHE A 92 -3.54 8.54 -5.91
N VAL A 93 -2.96 7.52 -5.27
CA VAL A 93 -2.00 6.61 -5.91
C VAL A 93 -2.68 5.31 -6.36
N GLU A 94 -3.83 4.97 -5.77
CA GLU A 94 -4.55 3.71 -5.96
C GLU A 94 -3.72 2.49 -5.56
N ILE A 95 -2.72 2.67 -4.69
CA ILE A 95 -1.88 1.62 -4.12
C ILE A 95 -2.03 1.68 -2.61
N SER A 96 -2.72 0.70 -2.03
CA SER A 96 -2.79 0.55 -0.58
C SER A 96 -3.25 -0.86 -0.20
N ARG A 97 -3.07 -1.21 1.07
CA ARG A 97 -3.67 -2.40 1.70
C ARG A 97 -5.17 -2.25 2.01
N ASN A 98 -5.78 -1.13 1.61
CA ASN A 98 -7.21 -0.89 1.77
C ASN A 98 -7.96 -1.31 0.51
N LEU A 99 -9.14 -1.91 0.70
CA LEU A 99 -10.08 -2.19 -0.36
C LEU A 99 -11.30 -1.28 -0.22
N ASP A 100 -11.56 -0.47 -1.24
CA ASP A 100 -12.74 0.42 -1.23
C ASP A 100 -14.06 -0.37 -1.20
N ILE A 101 -14.96 0.06 -0.34
CA ILE A 101 -16.37 -0.34 -0.31
C ILE A 101 -17.24 0.92 -0.26
N THR A 102 -18.52 0.79 -0.57
CA THR A 102 -19.49 1.90 -0.50
C THR A 102 -20.77 1.45 0.17
N PHE A 103 -21.39 2.34 0.94
CA PHE A 103 -22.71 2.14 1.52
C PHE A 103 -23.83 2.59 0.57
N ASN A 104 -23.48 3.02 -0.64
CA ASN A 104 -24.40 3.33 -1.71
C ASN A 104 -24.22 2.33 -2.87
N VAL A 105 -25.32 1.74 -3.32
CA VAL A 105 -25.30 0.77 -4.42
C VAL A 105 -24.91 1.40 -5.77
N LEU A 106 -25.24 2.68 -6.02
CA LEU A 106 -25.06 3.29 -7.34
C LEU A 106 -23.60 3.44 -7.76
N PRO A 107 -22.66 3.91 -6.90
CA PRO A 107 -21.23 3.87 -7.20
C PRO A 107 -20.74 2.45 -7.51
N SER A 108 -21.22 1.44 -6.79
CA SER A 108 -20.82 0.04 -7.04
C SER A 108 -21.27 -0.45 -8.42
N LEU A 109 -22.48 -0.11 -8.85
CA LEU A 109 -22.96 -0.38 -10.22
C LEU A 109 -22.11 0.34 -11.26
N TYR A 110 -21.77 1.61 -11.01
CA TYR A 110 -20.88 2.36 -11.90
C TYR A 110 -19.54 1.64 -12.07
N PHE A 111 -18.88 1.22 -10.98
CA PHE A 111 -17.59 0.53 -11.06
C PHE A 111 -17.66 -0.84 -11.72
N ALA A 112 -18.77 -1.58 -11.54
CA ALA A 112 -19.00 -2.83 -12.24
C ALA A 112 -19.16 -2.66 -13.77
N CYS A 113 -19.54 -1.46 -14.22
CA CYS A 113 -19.79 -1.17 -15.63
C CYS A 113 -18.70 -0.31 -16.32
N LYS A 114 -17.93 0.48 -15.56
CA LYS A 114 -17.03 1.54 -16.08
C LYS A 114 -15.97 1.05 -17.07
N SER A 115 -15.55 -0.21 -16.98
CA SER A 115 -14.49 -0.77 -17.83
C SER A 115 -14.79 -2.20 -18.26
N LYS A 116 -13.94 -2.76 -19.12
CA LYS A 116 -14.06 -4.13 -19.64
C LYS A 116 -15.46 -4.38 -20.22
N GLU A 117 -15.83 -3.56 -21.20
CA GLU A 117 -17.20 -3.49 -21.75
C GLU A 117 -17.74 -4.83 -22.24
N PHE A 118 -16.86 -5.71 -22.73
CA PHE A 118 -17.20 -7.01 -23.28
C PHE A 118 -17.13 -8.17 -22.27
N GLU A 119 -16.78 -7.91 -21.01
CA GLU A 119 -16.73 -8.92 -19.95
C GLU A 119 -17.87 -8.68 -18.94
N ASP A 120 -18.46 -9.76 -18.39
CA ASP A 120 -19.48 -9.66 -17.35
C ASP A 120 -18.86 -9.12 -16.05
N GLY A 121 -19.45 -8.06 -15.48
CA GLY A 121 -19.02 -7.46 -14.21
C GLY A 121 -19.57 -8.19 -12.98
N ARG A 122 -19.03 -7.86 -11.81
CA ARG A 122 -19.45 -8.38 -10.51
C ARG A 122 -19.81 -7.23 -9.57
N LEU A 123 -20.99 -7.28 -8.98
CA LEU A 123 -21.37 -6.42 -7.87
C LEU A 123 -21.44 -7.27 -6.60
N TYR A 124 -20.51 -7.04 -5.69
CA TYR A 124 -20.43 -7.70 -4.39
C TYR A 124 -21.29 -6.96 -3.38
N ILE A 125 -22.04 -7.73 -2.58
CA ILE A 125 -22.88 -7.25 -1.48
C ILE A 125 -22.35 -7.92 -0.22
N PHE A 126 -21.84 -7.11 0.70
CA PHE A 126 -21.24 -7.56 1.95
C PHE A 126 -22.22 -7.41 3.11
N GLY A 127 -22.09 -8.31 4.09
CA GLY A 127 -22.67 -8.18 5.42
C GLY A 127 -21.59 -8.36 6.48
N PHE A 128 -21.27 -7.29 7.21
CA PHE A 128 -20.21 -7.30 8.22
C PHE A 128 -20.77 -7.14 9.64
N PRO A 129 -20.51 -8.09 10.56
CA PRO A 129 -20.99 -8.00 11.93
C PRO A 129 -20.19 -7.02 12.81
N LYS A 130 -19.04 -6.54 12.31
CA LYS A 130 -18.16 -5.63 13.07
C LYS A 130 -17.45 -4.67 12.14
N TYR A 131 -17.42 -3.40 12.55
CA TYR A 131 -16.74 -2.32 11.87
C TYR A 131 -16.15 -1.33 12.88
N PHE A 132 -15.26 -0.46 12.42
CA PHE A 132 -14.54 0.50 13.23
C PHE A 132 -14.66 1.91 12.66
N SER A 133 -14.61 2.90 13.53
CA SER A 133 -14.41 4.30 13.13
C SER A 133 -12.98 4.49 12.60
N PRO A 134 -12.77 5.33 11.57
CA PRO A 134 -11.44 5.66 11.07
C PRO A 134 -10.65 6.58 12.03
N HIS A 135 -11.30 7.11 13.07
CA HIS A 135 -10.63 7.77 14.19
C HIS A 135 -10.23 6.82 15.32
N SER A 136 -10.39 5.51 15.12
CA SER A 136 -10.03 4.49 16.12
C SER A 136 -8.53 4.43 16.37
N ASN A 137 -8.11 4.78 17.59
CA ASN A 137 -6.74 4.57 18.06
C ASN A 137 -6.32 3.09 17.99
N TYR A 138 -7.27 2.16 18.10
CA TYR A 138 -6.97 0.74 17.92
C TYR A 138 -6.47 0.45 16.50
N ILE A 139 -7.14 0.96 15.47
CA ILE A 139 -6.70 0.72 14.09
C ILE A 139 -5.38 1.43 13.81
N GLU A 140 -5.21 2.65 14.30
CA GLU A 140 -3.95 3.37 14.15
C GLU A 140 -2.77 2.60 14.76
N ASN A 141 -2.95 2.05 15.98
CA ASN A 141 -1.92 1.24 16.63
C ASN A 141 -1.65 -0.06 15.88
N VAL A 142 -2.67 -0.71 15.31
CA VAL A 142 -2.47 -1.88 14.44
C VAL A 142 -1.64 -1.49 13.22
N TYR A 143 -1.96 -0.36 12.58
CA TYR A 143 -1.24 0.11 11.40
C TYR A 143 0.23 0.38 11.69
N LYS A 144 0.54 1.11 12.78
CA LYS A 144 1.92 1.40 13.22
C LYS A 144 2.75 0.14 13.41
N LYS A 145 2.21 -0.83 14.16
CA LYS A 145 2.87 -2.11 14.41
C LYS A 145 3.14 -2.89 13.13
N VAL A 146 2.24 -2.81 12.15
CA VAL A 146 2.46 -3.44 10.85
C VAL A 146 3.60 -2.77 10.08
N LEU A 147 3.66 -1.44 10.06
CA LEU A 147 4.76 -0.71 9.41
C LEU A 147 6.11 -0.94 10.10
N GLU A 148 6.10 -1.07 11.43
CA GLU A 148 7.27 -1.44 12.24
C GLU A 148 7.68 -2.91 12.02
N GLY A 149 6.84 -3.71 11.35
CA GLY A 149 7.10 -5.11 11.05
C GLY A 149 6.95 -6.03 12.26
N GLU A 150 6.16 -5.64 13.27
CA GLU A 150 5.81 -6.52 14.37
C GLU A 150 4.87 -7.64 13.89
N ASN A 151 5.25 -8.90 14.12
CA ASN A 151 4.49 -10.06 13.66
C ASN A 151 3.34 -10.45 14.61
N ILE A 152 2.54 -9.46 15.03
CA ILE A 152 1.40 -9.68 15.95
C ILE A 152 0.05 -9.79 15.22
N VAL A 153 0.03 -9.51 13.91
CA VAL A 153 -1.19 -9.45 13.11
C VAL A 153 -1.39 -10.75 12.34
N TYR A 154 -2.59 -11.32 12.46
CA TYR A 154 -3.00 -12.48 11.67
C TYR A 154 -3.53 -12.06 10.29
N ASP A 155 -2.97 -12.59 9.20
CA ASP A 155 -3.29 -12.19 7.83
C ASP A 155 -4.78 -12.29 7.46
N LYS A 156 -5.53 -13.23 8.08
CA LYS A 156 -6.97 -13.38 7.82
C LYS A 156 -7.85 -12.37 8.54
N ASN A 157 -7.31 -11.61 9.50
CA ASN A 157 -8.06 -10.68 10.34
C ASN A 157 -8.19 -9.30 9.67
N PHE A 158 -8.95 -9.23 8.58
CA PHE A 158 -9.33 -7.93 8.02
C PHE A 158 -10.15 -7.09 9.02
N ARG A 159 -10.19 -5.77 8.78
CA ARG A 159 -10.95 -4.81 9.60
C ARG A 159 -11.77 -3.93 8.67
N VAL A 160 -13.06 -3.84 8.93
CA VAL A 160 -13.95 -2.97 8.16
C VAL A 160 -13.98 -1.61 8.82
N MET A 161 -13.78 -0.56 8.04
CA MET A 161 -13.83 0.81 8.50
C MET A 161 -14.92 1.58 7.77
N THR A 162 -15.73 2.26 8.56
CA THR A 162 -16.68 3.25 8.07
C THR A 162 -15.99 4.60 7.97
N HIS A 163 -16.69 5.63 7.51
CA HIS A 163 -16.12 6.97 7.43
C HIS A 163 -16.45 7.86 8.64
N GLY A 164 -15.47 8.66 9.03
CA GLY A 164 -15.59 9.87 9.85
C GLY A 164 -15.58 11.10 8.93
N GLN A 165 -16.22 12.19 9.35
CA GLN A 165 -16.75 13.27 8.50
C GLN A 165 -15.73 14.21 7.79
N ASN A 166 -14.48 13.80 7.54
CA ASN A 166 -13.38 14.75 7.22
C ASN A 166 -12.84 14.74 5.77
N ASN A 167 -13.44 14.05 4.79
CA ASN A 167 -12.90 14.06 3.40
C ASN A 167 -14.00 14.19 2.33
N GLU A 168 -13.83 15.09 1.36
CA GLU A 168 -14.87 15.46 0.39
C GLU A 168 -15.22 14.32 -0.60
N ARG A 169 -14.25 13.49 -1.00
CA ARG A 169 -14.53 12.31 -1.85
C ARG A 169 -15.35 11.25 -1.11
N ILE A 170 -15.11 11.12 0.19
CA ILE A 170 -15.81 10.19 1.07
C ILE A 170 -17.30 10.56 1.19
N TYR A 171 -17.59 11.86 1.23
CA TYR A 171 -18.95 12.40 1.24
C TYR A 171 -19.73 12.02 -0.03
N ALA A 172 -19.09 12.17 -1.21
CA ALA A 172 -19.73 11.84 -2.49
C ALA A 172 -20.04 10.34 -2.67
N GLN A 173 -19.33 9.45 -1.95
CA GLN A 173 -19.45 7.99 -2.12
C GLN A 173 -20.14 7.27 -0.97
N SER A 174 -20.41 7.93 0.17
CA SER A 174 -20.81 7.25 1.41
C SER A 174 -19.95 5.99 1.63
N GLY A 175 -18.64 6.17 1.50
CA GLY A 175 -17.67 5.06 1.34
C GLY A 175 -17.33 4.33 2.64
N GLY A 176 -16.47 3.33 2.53
CA GLY A 176 -15.69 2.75 3.60
C GLY A 176 -14.51 1.98 3.02
N PHE A 177 -13.73 1.33 3.86
CA PHE A 177 -12.65 0.47 3.36
C PHE A 177 -12.47 -0.77 4.24
N ILE A 178 -12.06 -1.85 3.60
CA ILE A 178 -11.60 -3.07 4.26
C ILE A 178 -10.08 -2.99 4.34
N PHE A 179 -9.55 -2.93 5.54
CA PHE A 179 -8.13 -2.91 5.83
C PHE A 179 -7.60 -4.32 6.04
N PHE A 180 -6.53 -4.63 5.31
CA PHE A 180 -5.82 -5.91 5.37
C PHE A 180 -4.49 -5.67 6.08
N PRO A 181 -4.41 -5.95 7.39
CA PRO A 181 -3.22 -5.63 8.18
C PRO A 181 -2.08 -6.65 7.97
N GLY A 182 -2.36 -7.79 7.34
CA GLY A 182 -1.38 -8.84 7.07
C GLY A 182 -0.26 -8.44 6.12
N ASN A 183 0.79 -9.26 6.09
CA ASN A 183 1.88 -9.17 5.11
C ASN A 183 1.59 -10.02 3.87
N MET A 184 0.71 -11.02 4.00
CA MET A 184 0.20 -11.82 2.90
C MET A 184 -1.28 -11.55 2.69
N TYR A 185 -1.71 -11.58 1.43
CA TYR A 185 -3.13 -11.51 1.12
C TYR A 185 -3.82 -12.81 1.53
N SER A 186 -4.86 -12.67 2.36
CA SER A 186 -5.85 -13.71 2.56
C SER A 186 -7.18 -13.27 1.92
N PRO A 187 -7.79 -14.09 1.04
CA PRO A 187 -9.11 -13.80 0.51
C PRO A 187 -10.16 -13.64 1.61
N ILE A 188 -11.11 -12.73 1.39
CA ILE A 188 -12.31 -12.61 2.23
C ILE A 188 -13.12 -13.90 2.08
N ASN A 189 -13.50 -14.51 3.20
CA ASN A 189 -14.34 -15.69 3.19
C ASN A 189 -15.71 -15.36 2.56
N SER A 190 -16.22 -16.22 1.69
CA SER A 190 -17.50 -16.03 1.00
C SER A 190 -18.69 -15.88 1.95
N VAL A 191 -18.59 -16.31 3.22
CA VAL A 191 -19.64 -16.05 4.21
C VAL A 191 -19.94 -14.55 4.39
N TYR A 192 -19.00 -13.66 4.12
CA TYR A 192 -19.18 -12.22 4.27
C TYR A 192 -19.89 -11.55 3.09
N TYR A 193 -20.03 -12.22 1.94
CA TYR A 193 -20.57 -11.58 0.76
C TYR A 193 -21.30 -12.52 -0.20
N GLU A 194 -22.25 -11.95 -0.93
CA GLU A 194 -22.81 -12.53 -2.15
C GLU A 194 -22.43 -11.64 -3.33
N TYR A 195 -22.66 -12.09 -4.57
CA TYR A 195 -22.47 -11.22 -5.73
C TYR A 195 -23.59 -11.37 -6.77
N ILE A 196 -23.80 -10.29 -7.51
CA ILE A 196 -24.66 -10.25 -8.69
C ILE A 196 -23.78 -10.06 -9.92
N GLU A 197 -24.04 -10.87 -10.94
CA GLU A 197 -23.41 -10.73 -12.25
C GLU A 197 -24.07 -9.62 -13.05
N ILE A 198 -23.27 -8.65 -13.51
CA ILE A 198 -23.70 -7.57 -14.38
C ILE A 198 -23.33 -7.94 -15.81
N LYS A 199 -24.34 -8.23 -16.65
CA LYS A 199 -24.08 -8.69 -18.01
C LYS A 199 -23.38 -7.62 -18.86
N ALA A 200 -22.37 -8.03 -19.62
CA ALA A 200 -21.60 -7.16 -20.51
C ALA A 200 -22.51 -6.31 -21.42
N LYS A 201 -23.51 -6.95 -22.03
CA LYS A 201 -24.52 -6.29 -22.89
C LYS A 201 -25.34 -5.21 -22.20
N ASP A 202 -25.48 -5.26 -20.87
CA ASP A 202 -26.29 -4.33 -20.09
C ASP A 202 -25.45 -3.11 -19.62
N LYS A 203 -24.12 -3.22 -19.56
CA LYS A 203 -23.22 -2.22 -18.95
C LYS A 203 -23.37 -0.82 -19.54
N LYS A 204 -23.40 -0.70 -20.87
CA LYS A 204 -23.50 0.61 -21.54
C LYS A 204 -24.80 1.33 -21.14
N LYS A 205 -25.92 0.61 -21.21
CA LYS A 205 -27.23 1.15 -20.84
C LYS A 205 -27.32 1.48 -19.34
N ILE A 206 -26.69 0.67 -18.47
CA ILE A 206 -26.57 0.98 -17.03
C ILE A 206 -25.83 2.31 -16.82
N LEU A 207 -24.71 2.54 -17.49
CA LEU A 207 -23.95 3.80 -17.36
C LEU A 207 -24.75 5.02 -17.85
N GLU A 208 -25.49 4.87 -18.96
CA GLU A 208 -26.38 5.91 -19.49
C GLU A 208 -27.52 6.24 -18.50
N GLU A 209 -28.17 5.22 -17.94
CA GLU A 209 -29.24 5.38 -16.95
C GLU A 209 -28.72 5.95 -15.61
N LEU A 210 -27.55 5.52 -15.14
CA LEU A 210 -26.87 6.08 -13.95
C LEU A 210 -26.63 7.58 -14.09
N LYS A 211 -26.09 8.01 -15.23
CA LYS A 211 -25.85 9.41 -15.51
C LYS A 211 -27.17 10.19 -15.62
N LYS A 212 -28.13 9.67 -16.38
CA LYS A 212 -29.39 10.36 -16.68
C LYS A 212 -30.32 10.51 -15.48
N TYR A 213 -30.45 9.46 -14.65
CA TYR A 213 -31.46 9.42 -13.59
C TYR A 213 -30.89 9.75 -12.21
N PHE A 214 -29.60 9.50 -11.99
CA PHE A 214 -28.99 9.61 -10.66
C PHE A 214 -27.81 10.57 -10.63
N ASN A 215 -27.45 11.18 -11.76
CA ASN A 215 -26.27 12.04 -11.89
C ASN A 215 -24.98 11.34 -11.41
N VAL A 216 -24.85 10.03 -11.65
CA VAL A 216 -23.67 9.24 -11.29
C VAL A 216 -22.79 9.04 -12.51
N ASP A 217 -21.61 9.63 -12.51
CA ASP A 217 -20.60 9.51 -13.55
C ASP A 217 -19.17 9.71 -12.99
N LYS A 218 -18.17 9.75 -13.87
CA LYS A 218 -16.77 9.93 -13.46
C LYS A 218 -16.57 11.23 -12.68
N THR A 219 -17.19 12.33 -13.11
CA THR A 219 -16.96 13.66 -12.55
C THR A 219 -17.60 13.82 -11.17
N THR A 220 -18.76 13.20 -10.97
CA THR A 220 -19.47 13.23 -9.68
C THR A 220 -18.85 12.28 -8.65
N LEU A 221 -18.26 11.16 -9.10
CA LEU A 221 -17.56 10.23 -8.21
C LEU A 221 -16.11 10.63 -7.90
N PHE A 222 -15.49 11.43 -8.76
CA PHE A 222 -14.10 11.90 -8.64
C PHE A 222 -13.98 13.40 -8.94
N PRO A 223 -14.42 14.27 -8.00
CA PRO A 223 -14.42 15.72 -8.21
C PRO A 223 -13.02 16.37 -8.15
N SER A 224 -12.02 15.72 -7.56
CA SER A 224 -10.68 16.29 -7.36
C SER A 224 -9.72 16.02 -8.53
N LYS A 225 -9.06 17.09 -9.00
CA LYS A 225 -7.96 17.04 -9.98
C LYS A 225 -6.61 16.85 -9.29
N GLU A 226 -5.88 15.88 -9.83
CA GLU A 226 -4.43 15.62 -9.81
C GLU A 226 -3.56 16.45 -8.86
N ASN A 227 -3.16 15.79 -7.77
CA ASN A 227 -1.95 16.13 -7.02
C ASN A 227 -0.73 15.41 -7.65
N ASN A 228 0.50 15.59 -7.15
CA ASN A 228 1.74 14.91 -7.62
C ASN A 228 1.72 13.36 -7.55
N ALA A 229 0.56 12.74 -7.37
CA ALA A 229 0.33 11.33 -7.14
C ALA A 229 0.80 10.41 -8.27
N SER A 230 0.64 10.83 -9.53
CA SER A 230 1.15 10.06 -10.67
C SER A 230 2.68 9.93 -10.62
N LYS A 231 3.37 11.00 -10.19
CA LYS A 231 4.83 11.01 -10.00
C LYS A 231 5.22 10.13 -8.82
N VAL A 232 4.50 10.20 -7.70
CA VAL A 232 4.70 9.31 -6.54
C VAL A 232 4.55 7.84 -6.95
N LYS A 233 3.49 7.51 -7.70
CA LYS A 233 3.23 6.15 -8.18
C LYS A 233 4.39 5.61 -9.02
N GLN A 234 4.89 6.43 -9.94
CA GLN A 234 6.01 6.05 -10.80
C GLN A 234 7.27 5.78 -9.98
N ILE A 235 7.66 6.71 -9.11
CA ILE A 235 8.85 6.57 -8.26
C ILE A 235 8.72 5.35 -7.35
N PHE A 236 7.56 5.13 -6.76
CA PHE A 236 7.30 3.97 -5.90
C PHE A 236 7.49 2.64 -6.65
N ILE A 237 7.01 2.54 -7.89
CA ILE A 237 7.15 1.34 -8.72
C ILE A 237 8.61 1.11 -9.13
N GLU A 238 9.32 2.17 -9.52
CA GLU A 238 10.71 2.13 -9.97
C GLU A 238 11.72 1.94 -8.83
N SER A 239 11.35 2.32 -7.59
CA SER A 239 12.23 2.22 -6.43
C SER A 239 12.56 0.75 -6.11
N PRO A 240 13.82 0.41 -5.81
CA PRO A 240 14.20 -0.96 -5.48
C PRO A 240 13.57 -1.42 -4.16
N THR A 241 13.30 -2.72 -4.03
CA THR A 241 12.70 -3.33 -2.83
C THR A 241 13.62 -3.28 -1.60
N ASN A 242 14.90 -3.00 -1.83
CA ASN A 242 15.93 -2.78 -0.80
C ASN A 242 15.90 -1.36 -0.21
N SER A 243 14.74 -0.70 -0.18
CA SER A 243 14.52 0.35 0.82
C SER A 243 14.43 -0.34 2.19
N GLU A 244 15.57 -0.85 2.65
CA GLU A 244 15.67 -1.48 3.95
C GLU A 244 15.10 -0.51 4.98
N LYS A 245 14.38 -1.01 6.00
CA LYS A 245 13.96 -0.20 7.15
C LYS A 245 15.11 0.74 7.51
N LYS A 246 14.87 2.06 7.51
CA LYS A 246 15.82 3.08 7.99
C LYS A 246 16.00 2.97 9.52
N GLU A 247 16.12 1.75 10.05
CA GLU A 247 16.72 1.55 11.36
C GLU A 247 18.21 1.87 11.19
N ILE A 248 18.64 2.95 11.82
CA ILE A 248 20.05 3.29 11.96
C ILE A 248 20.68 2.14 12.75
N SER A 249 21.44 1.28 12.08
CA SER A 249 22.26 0.26 12.71
C SER A 249 23.72 0.51 12.38
N LEU A 250 24.61 0.10 13.29
CA LEU A 250 26.05 0.22 13.06
C LEU A 250 26.49 -0.58 11.83
N GLU A 251 25.84 -1.72 11.57
CA GLU A 251 26.07 -2.55 10.37
C GLU A 251 25.78 -1.78 9.07
N LYS A 252 24.68 -1.04 9.02
CA LYS A 252 24.31 -0.26 7.84
C LYS A 252 25.20 0.94 7.61
N GLU A 253 25.60 1.62 8.69
CA GLU A 253 26.54 2.73 8.58
C GLU A 253 27.89 2.27 7.99
N VAL A 254 28.35 1.08 8.40
CA VAL A 254 29.53 0.44 7.82
C VAL A 254 29.31 0.07 6.36
N ASP A 255 28.13 -0.44 6.00
CA ASP A 255 27.81 -0.77 4.61
C ASP A 255 27.79 0.49 3.72
N TYR A 256 27.15 1.57 4.15
CA TYR A 256 27.20 2.87 3.46
C TYR A 256 28.62 3.42 3.32
N PHE A 257 29.46 3.27 4.35
CA PHE A 257 30.86 3.68 4.29
C PHE A 257 31.60 2.96 3.15
N PHE A 258 31.38 1.65 2.98
CA PHE A 258 32.02 0.89 1.91
C PHE A 258 31.45 1.23 0.52
N GLU A 259 30.14 1.41 0.39
CA GLU A 259 29.53 1.86 -0.87
C GLU A 259 30.09 3.22 -1.32
N ARG A 260 30.22 4.16 -0.38
CA ARG A 260 30.83 5.47 -0.63
C ARG A 260 32.28 5.33 -1.13
N ILE A 261 33.10 4.53 -0.44
CA ILE A 261 34.50 4.34 -0.84
C ILE A 261 34.60 3.67 -2.19
N ASP A 262 33.79 2.66 -2.46
CA ASP A 262 33.80 1.99 -3.75
C ASP A 262 33.52 2.97 -4.90
N TYR A 263 32.49 3.80 -4.74
CA TYR A 263 32.18 4.87 -5.67
C TYR A 263 33.32 5.89 -5.80
N GLU A 264 33.82 6.43 -4.68
CA GLU A 264 34.91 7.42 -4.68
C GLU A 264 36.16 6.90 -5.38
N LEU A 265 36.50 5.61 -5.19
CA LEU A 265 37.65 4.97 -5.83
C LEU A 265 37.44 4.75 -7.33
N GLU A 266 36.24 4.35 -7.76
CA GLU A 266 35.94 4.20 -9.20
C GLU A 266 35.95 5.57 -9.92
N ILE A 267 35.35 6.59 -9.31
CA ILE A 267 35.39 7.95 -9.84
C ILE A 267 36.82 8.50 -9.82
N TYR A 268 37.61 8.21 -8.79
CA TYR A 268 39.02 8.61 -8.73
C TYR A 268 39.83 8.00 -9.89
N LYS A 269 39.66 6.71 -10.18
CA LYS A 269 40.28 6.04 -11.33
C LYS A 269 39.87 6.73 -12.64
N TYR A 270 38.57 6.96 -12.82
CA TYR A 270 38.03 7.58 -14.03
C TYR A 270 38.57 9.01 -14.25
N ILE A 271 38.52 9.87 -13.22
CA ILE A 271 38.99 11.26 -13.30
C ILE A 271 40.50 11.34 -13.56
N LYS A 272 41.28 10.44 -12.95
CA LYS A 272 42.74 10.46 -13.09
C LYS A 272 43.22 9.86 -14.40
N ALA A 273 42.46 8.96 -15.03
CA ALA A 273 42.81 8.29 -16.28
C ALA A 273 44.30 7.90 -16.32
N ASP A 274 45.09 8.47 -17.22
CA ASP A 274 46.53 8.19 -17.39
C ASP A 274 47.42 8.61 -16.21
N LYS A 275 46.93 9.48 -15.32
CA LYS A 275 47.61 9.92 -14.09
C LYS A 275 47.20 9.08 -12.87
N TYR A 276 46.50 7.96 -13.06
CA TYR A 276 46.13 7.08 -11.96
C TYR A 276 47.36 6.46 -11.31
N SER A 277 47.47 6.62 -9.98
CA SER A 277 48.52 6.02 -9.17
C SER A 277 47.93 5.01 -8.19
N LYS A 278 48.29 3.74 -8.38
CA LYS A 278 47.97 2.64 -7.46
C LYS A 278 48.46 2.92 -6.03
N ASN A 279 49.61 3.58 -5.91
CA ASN A 279 50.18 3.96 -4.61
C ASN A 279 49.35 5.04 -3.91
N GLU A 280 48.84 6.03 -4.64
CA GLU A 280 47.94 7.05 -4.07
C GLU A 280 46.58 6.45 -3.68
N CYS A 281 46.03 5.57 -4.52
CA CYS A 281 44.82 4.82 -4.23
C CYS A 281 44.97 4.00 -2.93
N SER A 282 46.08 3.26 -2.79
CA SER A 282 46.39 2.49 -1.59
C SER A 282 46.61 3.37 -0.34
N ARG A 283 47.10 4.61 -0.51
CA ARG A 283 47.20 5.59 0.61
C ARG A 283 45.81 6.05 1.07
N LYS A 284 44.88 6.26 0.13
CA LYS A 284 43.49 6.63 0.46
C LYS A 284 42.79 5.50 1.21
N ILE A 285 42.88 4.26 0.72
CA ILE A 285 42.26 3.09 1.38
C ILE A 285 42.77 2.94 2.82
N ARG A 286 44.10 3.04 3.04
CA ARG A 286 44.69 2.96 4.39
C ARG A 286 44.21 4.07 5.32
N LYS A 287 44.03 5.29 4.80
CA LYS A 287 43.51 6.41 5.58
C LYS A 287 42.06 6.15 6.01
N GLU A 288 41.19 5.76 5.07
CA GLU A 288 39.79 5.45 5.38
C GLU A 288 39.67 4.29 6.38
N ARG A 289 40.53 3.27 6.28
CA ARG A 289 40.59 2.17 7.27
C ARG A 289 40.93 2.67 8.67
N ALA A 290 41.90 3.58 8.79
CA ALA A 290 42.27 4.17 10.07
C ALA A 290 41.14 5.04 10.65
N ASP A 291 40.50 5.86 9.81
CA ASP A 291 39.41 6.75 10.21
C ASP A 291 38.18 5.96 10.69
N LEU A 292 37.81 4.87 9.99
CA LEU A 292 36.74 3.95 10.42
C LEU A 292 37.08 3.26 11.75
N GLY A 293 38.34 2.85 11.95
CA GLY A 293 38.79 2.25 13.21
C GLY A 293 38.65 3.18 14.42
N VAL A 294 38.97 4.47 14.24
CA VAL A 294 38.78 5.51 15.27
C VAL A 294 37.29 5.71 15.58
N TYR A 295 36.45 5.74 14.54
CA TYR A 295 35.00 5.85 14.70
C TYR A 295 34.41 4.69 15.50
N LEU A 296 34.75 3.44 15.15
CA LEU A 296 34.26 2.25 15.84
C LEU A 296 34.71 2.20 17.31
N SER A 297 35.96 2.58 17.58
CA SER A 297 36.49 2.63 18.95
C SER A 297 35.75 3.65 19.84
N LYS A 298 35.22 4.74 19.26
CA LYS A 298 34.39 5.70 20.00
C LYS A 298 33.01 5.16 20.33
N ILE A 299 32.45 4.33 19.45
CA ILE A 299 31.11 3.76 19.58
C ILE A 299 31.12 2.52 20.48
N GLU A 300 32.20 1.74 20.47
CA GLU A 300 32.39 0.56 21.34
C GLU A 300 32.14 0.84 22.82
N ASN A 301 32.49 2.04 23.29
CA ASN A 301 32.25 2.45 24.67
C ASN A 301 30.76 2.68 25.00
N ARG A 302 29.86 2.64 24.01
CA ARG A 302 28.43 2.97 24.12
C ARG A 302 27.51 1.79 23.79
N ILE A 303 28.04 0.65 23.33
CA ILE A 303 27.25 -0.53 22.92
C ILE A 303 27.55 -1.69 23.86
N GLU A 304 26.51 -2.33 24.39
CA GLU A 304 26.64 -3.44 25.34
C GLU A 304 26.98 -4.79 24.67
N ASP A 305 26.55 -5.00 23.42
CA ASP A 305 26.79 -6.24 22.68
C ASP A 305 28.20 -6.28 22.04
N LYS A 306 29.18 -6.68 22.86
CA LYS A 306 30.58 -6.83 22.43
C LYS A 306 30.78 -7.88 21.33
N LYS A 307 29.92 -8.90 21.26
CA LYS A 307 30.04 -10.01 20.30
C LYS A 307 29.64 -9.56 18.90
N MET A 308 28.60 -8.73 18.78
CA MET A 308 28.21 -8.11 17.52
C MET A 308 29.34 -7.24 16.94
N ILE A 309 30.00 -6.45 17.79
CA ILE A 309 31.13 -5.59 17.38
C ILE A 309 32.30 -6.40 16.84
N GLU A 310 32.64 -7.52 17.49
CA GLU A 310 33.72 -8.40 17.05
C GLU A 310 33.44 -9.01 15.67
N LEU A 311 32.21 -9.48 15.45
CA LEU A 311 31.73 -9.97 14.14
C LEU A 311 31.80 -8.88 13.07
N LEU A 312 31.41 -7.64 13.42
CA LEU A 312 31.44 -6.49 12.53
C LEU A 312 32.88 -6.13 12.12
N ARG A 313 33.82 -6.10 13.07
CA ARG A 313 35.25 -5.86 12.79
C ARG A 313 35.81 -6.87 11.80
N LYS A 314 35.50 -8.16 12.00
CA LYS A 314 35.92 -9.20 11.08
C LYS A 314 35.40 -8.97 9.66
N ARG A 315 34.10 -8.62 9.53
CA ARG A 315 33.49 -8.28 8.23
C ARG A 315 34.15 -7.06 7.57
N ILE A 316 34.49 -6.04 8.36
CA ILE A 316 35.18 -4.84 7.88
C ILE A 316 36.57 -5.19 7.35
N ASP A 317 37.34 -5.99 8.08
CA ASP A 317 38.67 -6.41 7.67
C ASP A 317 38.62 -7.22 6.36
N GLU A 318 37.68 -8.16 6.24
CA GLU A 318 37.44 -8.92 5.01
C GLU A 318 37.09 -8.01 3.82
N LYS A 319 36.23 -7.00 4.01
CA LYS A 319 35.90 -6.02 2.96
C LYS A 319 37.08 -5.16 2.55
N PHE A 320 37.90 -4.71 3.49
CA PHE A 320 39.13 -3.97 3.18
C PHE A 320 40.14 -4.84 2.42
N GLU A 321 40.29 -6.11 2.77
CA GLU A 321 41.14 -7.02 2.00
C GLU A 321 40.66 -7.18 0.55
N VAL A 322 39.35 -7.27 0.32
CA VAL A 322 38.78 -7.32 -1.04
C VAL A 322 39.03 -6.01 -1.80
N LEU A 323 38.86 -4.86 -1.16
CA LEU A 323 39.14 -3.56 -1.76
C LEU A 323 40.61 -3.38 -2.13
N GLU A 324 41.52 -3.80 -1.23
CA GLU A 324 42.96 -3.76 -1.46
C GLU A 324 43.34 -4.72 -2.60
N ARG A 325 42.73 -5.91 -2.70
CA ARG A 325 43.01 -6.87 -3.79
C ARG A 325 42.43 -6.46 -5.14
N SER A 326 41.26 -5.83 -5.17
CA SER A 326 40.53 -5.50 -6.40
C SER A 326 41.00 -4.20 -7.06
N LYS A 327 41.69 -3.32 -6.33
CA LYS A 327 42.09 -1.99 -6.84
C LYS A 327 43.61 -1.71 -6.77
N VAL A 328 44.40 -2.69 -6.33
CA VAL A 328 45.88 -2.74 -6.47
C VAL A 328 46.32 -3.18 -7.85
#